data_AF-A0A2R6IUT1-F1
#
_entry.id   AF-A0A2R6IUT1-F1
#
_cell.length_a   1.000
_cell.length_b   1.000
_cell.length_c   1.000
_cell.angle_alpha   90.00
_cell.angle_beta   90.00
_cell.angle_gamma   90.00
#
_symmetry.space_group_name_H-M   'P 1'
#
loop_
_entity.id
_entity.type
_entity.pdbx_description
1 polymer ?
#
loop_
_entity_poly.entity_id
_entity_poly.type
_entity_poly.pdbx_seq_one_letter_code
_entity_poly.pdbx_strand_id
1 'polypeptide(L)'
;DDADVTAVETGMCSIESEGAITGPEWALETNLQLLGGHQATNAGVAATLARQVADVAPATIATGLRKATLPGRFEAVATEPRVVLDGAHNPGAVGTLARLLDRVEYDDLHVVFAAMAEKDHDGIIERLPAVDTAFVTRPAVDRAEEVITLAGAFDGHADRVRKVACVPEATERALAAADSDDLVLVTGSLYAVAEARDRWTRNVVPKGRGRRPSADATFAGATFDGDAPAAVDQRVLTTSLRRGQAAAVASRAETVGVTCRRSAVGAPEKHVETVLAGSVGDLRALADALDTDERGLGSVATDVETALAPPTPAPPLDGDSTALMGILNVTPDSFHDGGEYDRLDAALDRAEEMAANGADVIDVGGESTRPGAESVDAGEEIDRVVPVVDALDGLDVPVSVDTRKAAVADAALDAGAEIVNDVSGLADPEMRFVVADHDASVVVMHSESAPVDPDADPAYDDVVGDVLGELTERVLAAERAGIDRSRIVVDPGCGFGKTGAESLELLDRIAELRALGCPVMVGHSRKSMFAGVGATPDDRLPPTLAATAMAAERGVDVVRVHDVAENAAVLETVDAAGGE
;
A
#
# COMPACT_ATOMS: atom_id res chain seq x y z
N ASP A 1 -22.96 -31.01 20.12
CA ASP A 1 -24.11 -30.17 20.50
C ASP A 1 -24.02 -29.54 21.89
N ASP A 2 -22.93 -29.75 22.66
CA ASP A 2 -22.72 -29.11 23.99
C ASP A 2 -21.53 -28.11 23.98
N ALA A 3 -21.39 -27.27 22.94
CA ALA A 3 -20.34 -26.26 22.91
C ALA A 3 -20.86 -24.93 23.48
N ASP A 4 -20.17 -24.36 24.48
CA ASP A 4 -20.53 -23.07 25.09
C ASP A 4 -20.44 -21.91 24.08
N VAL A 5 -19.55 -22.03 23.09
CA VAL A 5 -19.40 -21.09 21.98
C VAL A 5 -19.27 -21.90 20.69
N THR A 6 -20.06 -21.51 19.69
CA THR A 6 -19.99 -22.06 18.33
C THR A 6 -19.48 -20.97 17.39
N ALA A 7 -18.48 -21.28 16.59
CA ALA A 7 -17.98 -20.38 15.55
C ALA A 7 -17.90 -21.14 14.23
N VAL A 8 -18.56 -20.60 13.21
CA VAL A 8 -18.70 -21.24 11.90
C VAL A 8 -18.41 -20.24 10.79
N GLU A 9 -17.79 -20.74 9.73
CA GLU A 9 -17.75 -20.04 8.45
C GLU A 9 -19.09 -20.27 7.75
N THR A 10 -19.79 -19.20 7.42
CA THR A 10 -21.11 -19.24 6.75
C THR A 10 -21.01 -19.09 5.24
N GLY A 11 -19.92 -18.50 4.77
CA GLY A 11 -19.66 -18.22 3.36
C GLY A 11 -18.19 -17.86 3.13
N MET A 12 -17.79 -17.82 1.87
CA MET A 12 -16.47 -17.38 1.45
C MET A 12 -16.61 -16.61 0.14
N CYS A 13 -16.19 -15.35 0.15
CA CYS A 13 -15.96 -14.53 -1.04
C CYS A 13 -14.46 -14.59 -1.38
N SER A 14 -14.09 -14.29 -2.62
CA SER A 14 -12.74 -14.52 -3.19
C SER A 14 -11.56 -14.28 -2.24
N ILE A 15 -11.60 -13.23 -1.43
CA ILE A 15 -10.56 -12.86 -0.47
C ILE A 15 -11.02 -12.75 1.00
N GLU A 16 -12.26 -13.14 1.33
CA GLU A 16 -12.81 -13.04 2.70
C GLU A 16 -13.70 -14.24 3.09
N SER A 17 -13.76 -14.57 4.38
CA SER A 17 -14.67 -15.59 4.91
C SER A 17 -15.72 -14.97 5.82
N GLU A 18 -16.99 -15.22 5.54
CA GLU A 18 -18.07 -14.79 6.43
C GLU A 18 -18.06 -15.68 7.68
N GLY A 19 -17.94 -15.06 8.86
CA GLY A 19 -17.87 -15.75 10.14
C GLY A 19 -19.06 -15.40 11.04
N ALA A 20 -19.68 -16.42 11.63
CA ALA A 20 -20.70 -16.27 12.66
C ALA A 20 -20.21 -16.91 13.97
N ILE A 21 -20.24 -16.15 15.07
CA ILE A 21 -19.85 -16.60 16.41
C ILE A 21 -21.05 -16.44 17.34
N THR A 22 -21.48 -17.53 17.97
CA THR A 22 -22.60 -17.56 18.92
C THR A 22 -22.12 -18.09 20.26
N GLY A 23 -22.23 -17.29 21.32
CA GLY A 23 -22.05 -17.67 22.71
C GLY A 23 -23.36 -17.62 23.51
N PRO A 24 -23.32 -17.76 24.85
CA PRO A 24 -24.54 -17.93 25.65
C PRO A 24 -25.46 -16.71 25.67
N GLU A 25 -24.89 -15.50 25.71
CA GLU A 25 -25.63 -14.22 25.81
C GLU A 25 -25.12 -13.19 24.79
N TRP A 26 -24.41 -13.64 23.77
CA TRP A 26 -23.84 -12.78 22.74
C TRP A 26 -23.70 -13.53 21.43
N ALA A 27 -23.83 -12.81 20.33
CA ALA A 27 -23.50 -13.27 19.01
C ALA A 27 -22.86 -12.13 18.23
N LEU A 28 -22.05 -12.46 17.24
CA LEU A 28 -21.57 -11.52 16.25
C LEU A 28 -21.40 -12.21 14.91
N GLU A 29 -21.56 -11.42 13.86
CA GLU A 29 -21.25 -11.79 12.48
C GLU A 29 -20.23 -10.78 11.95
N THR A 30 -19.22 -11.28 11.24
CA THR A 30 -18.19 -10.42 10.64
C THR A 30 -17.44 -11.18 9.55
N ASN A 31 -16.97 -10.45 8.55
CA ASN A 31 -16.10 -11.00 7.51
C ASN A 31 -14.66 -11.09 8.06
N LEU A 32 -14.04 -12.25 7.92
CA LEU A 32 -12.68 -12.54 8.35
C LEU A 32 -11.75 -12.45 7.14
N GLN A 33 -10.64 -11.71 7.27
CA GLN A 33 -9.60 -11.67 6.24
C GLN A 33 -8.74 -12.95 6.20
N LEU A 34 -8.79 -13.74 7.27
CA LEU A 34 -8.15 -15.05 7.34
C LEU A 34 -9.15 -16.12 6.90
N LEU A 35 -8.82 -16.86 5.85
CA LEU A 35 -9.79 -17.71 5.16
C LEU A 35 -9.98 -19.10 5.78
N GLY A 36 -11.23 -19.58 5.72
CA GLY A 36 -11.62 -20.95 6.02
C GLY A 36 -12.20 -21.19 7.41
N GLY A 37 -13.01 -22.24 7.54
CA GLY A 37 -13.67 -22.60 8.81
C GLY A 37 -12.76 -22.82 10.03
N HIS A 38 -11.49 -23.14 9.83
CA HIS A 38 -10.51 -23.18 10.92
C HIS A 38 -10.19 -21.78 11.47
N GLN A 39 -10.22 -20.75 10.63
CA GLN A 39 -10.08 -19.36 11.05
C GLN A 39 -11.33 -18.83 11.73
N ALA A 40 -12.53 -19.25 11.30
CA ALA A 40 -13.75 -19.00 12.09
C ALA A 40 -13.64 -19.60 13.50
N THR A 41 -13.08 -20.82 13.61
CA THR A 41 -12.80 -21.42 14.94
C THR A 41 -11.80 -20.59 15.75
N ASN A 42 -10.69 -20.14 15.14
CA ASN A 42 -9.71 -19.27 15.79
C ASN A 42 -10.32 -17.94 16.23
N ALA A 43 -11.19 -17.35 15.41
CA ALA A 43 -11.93 -16.14 15.71
C ALA A 43 -12.88 -16.35 16.91
N GLY A 44 -13.56 -17.50 16.97
CA GLY A 44 -14.36 -17.92 18.14
C GLY A 44 -13.55 -17.97 19.43
N VAL A 45 -12.35 -18.55 19.38
CA VAL A 45 -11.42 -18.59 20.52
C VAL A 45 -10.98 -17.18 20.92
N ALA A 46 -10.56 -16.35 19.96
CA ALA A 46 -10.11 -14.98 20.19
C ALA A 46 -11.23 -14.11 20.79
N ALA A 47 -12.44 -14.17 20.23
CA ALA A 47 -13.61 -13.45 20.72
C ALA A 47 -13.98 -13.86 22.15
N THR A 48 -13.94 -15.16 22.44
CA THR A 48 -14.19 -15.69 23.80
C THR A 48 -13.15 -15.18 24.79
N LEU A 49 -11.86 -15.24 24.43
CA LEU A 49 -10.77 -14.75 25.28
C LEU A 49 -10.87 -13.24 25.50
N ALA A 50 -11.15 -12.45 24.47
CA ALA A 50 -11.31 -11.00 24.57
C ALA A 50 -12.36 -10.62 25.62
N ARG A 51 -13.50 -11.31 25.65
CA ARG A 51 -14.57 -11.10 26.64
C ARG A 51 -14.21 -11.57 28.05
N GLN A 52 -13.29 -12.52 28.18
CA GLN A 52 -12.82 -12.99 29.49
C GLN A 52 -11.80 -12.05 30.12
N VAL A 53 -11.01 -11.35 29.29
CA VAL A 53 -9.95 -10.45 29.75
C VAL A 53 -10.41 -9.00 29.87
N ALA A 54 -11.45 -8.60 29.14
CA ALA A 54 -11.97 -7.24 29.13
C ALA A 54 -13.50 -7.20 28.93
N ASP A 55 -14.13 -6.14 29.41
CA ASP A 55 -15.55 -5.84 29.12
C ASP A 55 -15.66 -5.16 27.76
N VAL A 56 -15.75 -5.97 26.71
CA VAL A 56 -15.80 -5.52 25.30
C VAL A 56 -17.11 -5.92 24.64
N ALA A 57 -17.72 -4.98 23.92
CA ALA A 57 -18.96 -5.22 23.18
C ALA A 57 -18.72 -6.15 21.97
N PRO A 58 -19.70 -6.98 21.56
CA PRO A 58 -19.57 -7.84 20.37
C PRO A 58 -19.20 -7.06 19.10
N ALA A 59 -19.72 -5.85 18.92
CA ALA A 59 -19.37 -4.99 17.79
C ALA A 59 -17.87 -4.63 17.78
N THR A 60 -17.28 -4.29 18.93
CA THR A 60 -15.85 -4.01 19.04
C THR A 60 -15.00 -5.24 18.70
N ILE A 61 -15.43 -6.43 19.12
CA ILE A 61 -14.76 -7.69 18.78
C ILE A 61 -14.86 -7.95 17.27
N ALA A 62 -16.04 -7.76 16.67
CA ALA A 62 -16.24 -7.90 15.23
C ALA A 62 -15.28 -6.98 14.46
N THR A 63 -15.18 -5.70 14.82
CA THR A 63 -14.20 -4.78 14.23
C THR A 63 -12.76 -5.26 14.41
N GLY A 64 -12.40 -5.78 15.58
CA GLY A 64 -11.05 -6.31 15.84
C GLY A 64 -10.72 -7.54 14.98
N LEU A 65 -11.67 -8.47 14.85
CA LEU A 65 -11.53 -9.66 13.98
C LEU A 65 -11.47 -9.28 12.50
N ARG A 66 -12.28 -8.32 12.07
CA ARG A 66 -12.32 -7.79 10.71
C ARG A 66 -10.99 -7.18 10.28
N LYS A 67 -10.27 -6.56 11.22
CA LYS A 67 -8.94 -5.96 11.02
C LYS A 67 -7.79 -6.96 11.15
N ALA A 68 -8.04 -8.19 11.60
CA ALA A 68 -6.98 -9.15 11.87
C ALA A 68 -6.43 -9.74 10.56
N THR A 69 -5.16 -9.46 10.28
CA THR A 69 -4.42 -9.98 9.12
C THR A 69 -3.19 -10.75 9.54
N LEU A 70 -2.75 -11.69 8.70
CA LEU A 70 -1.53 -12.44 8.94
C LEU A 70 -0.82 -12.75 7.61
N PRO A 71 0.25 -12.01 7.25
CA PRO A 71 1.02 -12.27 6.05
C PRO A 71 1.50 -13.73 5.96
N GLY A 72 1.45 -14.30 4.77
CA GLY A 72 1.83 -15.68 4.49
C GLY A 72 0.85 -16.76 5.01
N ARG A 73 -0.41 -16.42 5.27
CA ARG A 73 -1.50 -17.35 5.58
C ARG A 73 -2.65 -17.15 4.60
N PHE A 74 -2.68 -17.98 3.57
CA PHE A 74 -3.53 -17.82 2.39
C PHE A 74 -3.56 -16.36 1.92
N GLU A 75 -2.37 -15.74 1.83
CA GLU A 75 -2.25 -14.34 1.43
C GLU A 75 -2.29 -14.29 -0.10
N ALA A 76 -3.40 -13.84 -0.68
CA ALA A 76 -3.48 -13.53 -2.10
C ALA A 76 -2.69 -12.24 -2.38
N VAL A 77 -1.75 -12.28 -3.33
CA VAL A 77 -0.86 -11.14 -3.64
C VAL A 77 -0.92 -10.69 -5.10
N ALA A 78 -1.58 -11.45 -5.96
CA ALA A 78 -1.91 -11.07 -7.34
C ALA A 78 -3.14 -11.84 -7.81
N THR A 79 -3.86 -11.29 -8.79
CA THR A 79 -5.10 -11.83 -9.33
C THR A 79 -4.93 -12.52 -10.69
N GLU A 80 -3.99 -12.04 -11.52
CA GLU A 80 -3.77 -12.55 -12.89
C GLU A 80 -2.25 -12.73 -13.19
N PRO A 81 -1.70 -13.95 -13.14
CA PRO A 81 -2.31 -15.15 -12.56
C PRO A 81 -2.59 -14.97 -11.08
N ARG A 82 -3.47 -15.81 -10.51
CA ARG A 82 -3.74 -15.76 -9.08
C ARG A 82 -2.52 -16.27 -8.31
N VAL A 83 -2.01 -15.46 -7.39
CA VAL A 83 -0.85 -15.85 -6.58
C VAL A 83 -1.22 -15.91 -5.11
N VAL A 84 -0.99 -17.07 -4.49
CA VAL A 84 -1.27 -17.31 -3.07
C VAL A 84 0.03 -17.65 -2.34
N LEU A 85 0.29 -16.95 -1.23
CA LEU A 85 1.39 -17.25 -0.31
C LEU A 85 0.82 -17.92 0.94
N ASP A 86 1.22 -19.18 1.20
CA ASP A 86 0.78 -19.88 2.41
C ASP A 86 1.89 -20.74 3.01
N GLY A 87 2.26 -20.44 4.26
CA GLY A 87 3.31 -21.16 4.98
C GLY A 87 2.87 -22.50 5.59
N ALA A 88 1.93 -23.23 4.99
CA ALA A 88 1.60 -24.60 5.36
C ALA A 88 2.83 -25.50 5.17
N HIS A 89 3.26 -26.14 6.26
CA HIS A 89 4.56 -26.83 6.34
C HIS A 89 4.44 -28.20 7.02
N ASN A 90 3.22 -28.73 7.13
CA ASN A 90 2.94 -30.05 7.67
C ASN A 90 1.66 -30.62 7.00
N PRO A 91 1.46 -31.95 7.01
CA PRO A 91 0.33 -32.57 6.32
C PRO A 91 -1.04 -32.01 6.73
N GLY A 92 -1.24 -31.71 8.02
CA GLY A 92 -2.50 -31.15 8.53
C GLY A 92 -2.80 -29.76 7.97
N ALA A 93 -1.78 -28.89 7.96
CA ALA A 93 -1.87 -27.54 7.41
C ALA A 93 -2.13 -27.57 5.90
N VAL A 94 -1.41 -28.41 5.15
CA VAL A 94 -1.59 -28.53 3.70
C VAL A 94 -2.96 -29.11 3.35
N GLY A 95 -3.47 -30.08 4.12
CA GLY A 95 -4.85 -30.55 3.96
C GLY A 95 -5.92 -29.48 4.28
N THR A 96 -5.56 -28.40 4.97
CA THR A 96 -6.46 -27.25 5.16
C THR A 96 -6.35 -26.28 3.99
N LEU A 97 -5.12 -26.03 3.52
CA LEU A 97 -4.85 -25.27 2.31
C LEU A 97 -5.52 -25.88 1.08
N ALA A 98 -5.42 -27.19 0.87
CA ALA A 98 -6.06 -27.89 -0.24
C ALA A 98 -7.59 -27.70 -0.24
N ARG A 99 -8.24 -27.80 0.93
CA ARG A 99 -9.69 -27.54 1.06
C ARG A 99 -10.10 -26.10 0.77
N LEU A 100 -9.18 -25.15 0.94
CA LEU A 100 -9.40 -23.76 0.54
C LEU A 100 -9.23 -23.60 -0.97
N LEU A 101 -8.18 -24.21 -1.54
CA LEU A 101 -7.93 -24.22 -2.98
C LEU A 101 -9.06 -24.91 -3.75
N ASP A 102 -9.73 -25.93 -3.20
CA ASP A 102 -10.91 -26.57 -3.80
C ASP A 102 -12.09 -25.59 -4.03
N ARG A 103 -12.07 -24.43 -3.37
CA ARG A 103 -13.09 -23.38 -3.50
C ARG A 103 -12.68 -22.25 -4.44
N VAL A 104 -11.47 -22.32 -4.98
CA VAL A 104 -10.89 -21.33 -5.87
C VAL A 104 -10.91 -21.93 -7.28
N GLU A 105 -11.49 -21.22 -8.24
CA GLU A 105 -11.41 -21.59 -9.65
C GLU A 105 -10.04 -21.22 -10.22
N TYR A 106 -9.40 -22.17 -10.90
CA TYR A 106 -8.16 -22.03 -11.66
C TYR A 106 -8.02 -23.22 -12.63
N ASP A 107 -7.25 -23.03 -13.71
CA ASP A 107 -6.98 -24.07 -14.72
C ASP A 107 -5.82 -24.97 -14.27
N ASP A 108 -4.59 -24.46 -14.24
CA ASP A 108 -3.41 -25.21 -13.78
C ASP A 108 -2.84 -24.68 -12.45
N LEU A 109 -2.32 -25.61 -11.63
CA LEU A 109 -1.65 -25.30 -10.36
C LEU A 109 -0.12 -25.37 -10.53
N HIS A 110 0.54 -24.23 -10.36
CA HIS A 110 1.99 -24.11 -10.28
C HIS A 110 2.42 -23.93 -8.83
N VAL A 111 3.27 -24.82 -8.31
CA VAL A 111 3.69 -24.77 -6.90
C VAL A 111 5.16 -24.39 -6.78
N VAL A 112 5.46 -23.29 -6.09
CA VAL A 112 6.80 -22.99 -5.57
C VAL A 112 6.92 -23.62 -4.20
N PHE A 113 7.72 -24.70 -4.10
CA PHE A 113 7.84 -25.48 -2.88
C PHE A 113 9.22 -25.44 -2.26
N ALA A 114 9.25 -25.14 -0.97
CA ALA A 114 10.46 -25.16 -0.16
C ALA A 114 10.11 -25.56 1.28
N ALA A 115 10.85 -26.51 1.86
CA ALA A 115 10.59 -26.99 3.22
C ALA A 115 11.88 -27.11 4.05
N MET A 116 11.71 -27.23 5.37
CA MET A 116 12.82 -27.54 6.29
C MET A 116 13.11 -29.04 6.29
N ALA A 117 14.36 -29.41 6.59
CA ALA A 117 14.81 -30.79 6.54
C ALA A 117 14.06 -31.74 7.50
N GLU A 118 13.52 -31.22 8.61
CA GLU A 118 12.82 -32.06 9.59
C GLU A 118 11.35 -32.36 9.26
N LYS A 119 10.82 -31.85 8.13
CA LYS A 119 9.40 -31.98 7.78
C LYS A 119 9.06 -33.31 7.12
N ASP A 120 7.81 -33.71 7.26
CA ASP A 120 7.21 -34.84 6.54
C ASP A 120 6.87 -34.41 5.10
N HIS A 121 7.86 -34.47 4.20
CA HIS A 121 7.73 -33.98 2.82
C HIS A 121 6.70 -34.79 2.02
N ASP A 122 6.77 -36.11 2.11
CA ASP A 122 5.84 -37.02 1.42
C ASP A 122 4.41 -36.75 1.88
N GLY A 123 4.16 -36.71 3.19
CA GLY A 123 2.81 -36.44 3.72
C GLY A 123 2.28 -35.04 3.42
N ILE A 124 3.17 -34.06 3.19
CA ILE A 124 2.79 -32.73 2.70
C ILE A 124 2.35 -32.81 1.24
N ILE A 125 3.18 -33.40 0.38
CA ILE A 125 2.97 -33.41 -1.07
C ILE A 125 1.79 -34.29 -1.47
N GLU A 126 1.60 -35.43 -0.78
CA GLU A 126 0.42 -36.30 -0.96
C GLU A 126 -0.93 -35.59 -0.73
N ARG A 127 -0.93 -34.45 -0.03
CA ARG A 127 -2.14 -33.68 0.30
C ARG A 127 -2.31 -32.43 -0.53
N LEU A 128 -1.34 -32.09 -1.38
CA LEU A 128 -1.52 -31.01 -2.35
C LEU A 128 -2.58 -31.45 -3.39
N PRO A 129 -3.31 -30.49 -3.97
CA PRO A 129 -4.08 -30.74 -5.19
C PRO A 129 -3.19 -31.22 -6.34
N ALA A 130 -3.78 -31.62 -7.46
CA ALA A 130 -3.01 -31.97 -8.65
C ALA A 130 -2.15 -30.78 -9.09
N VAL A 131 -0.83 -31.01 -9.23
CA VAL A 131 0.14 -29.97 -9.58
C VAL A 131 0.57 -30.16 -11.04
N ASP A 132 0.41 -29.14 -11.89
CA ASP A 132 0.98 -29.17 -13.24
C ASP A 132 2.50 -29.05 -13.15
N THR A 133 2.99 -27.95 -12.56
CA THR A 133 4.43 -27.70 -12.43
C THR A 133 4.84 -27.38 -11.01
N ALA A 134 5.74 -28.20 -10.45
CA ALA A 134 6.39 -27.97 -9.16
C ALA A 134 7.78 -27.33 -9.35
N PHE A 135 7.94 -26.09 -8.91
CA PHE A 135 9.20 -25.38 -8.80
C PHE A 135 9.80 -25.60 -7.40
N VAL A 136 10.64 -26.62 -7.29
CA VAL A 136 11.26 -27.03 -6.04
C VAL A 136 12.54 -26.25 -5.82
N THR A 137 12.65 -25.63 -4.65
CA THR A 137 13.72 -24.66 -4.36
C THR A 137 14.15 -24.71 -2.90
N ARG A 138 15.12 -23.86 -2.54
CA ARG A 138 15.67 -23.75 -1.19
C ARG A 138 15.63 -22.30 -0.70
N PRO A 139 15.03 -22.01 0.47
CA PRO A 139 15.15 -20.71 1.10
C PRO A 139 16.55 -20.52 1.68
N ALA A 140 16.98 -19.27 1.81
CA ALA A 140 18.29 -18.83 2.28
C ALA A 140 18.48 -19.00 3.81
N VAL A 141 18.23 -20.20 4.32
CA VAL A 141 18.41 -20.61 5.72
C VAL A 141 19.08 -21.96 5.83
N ASP A 142 19.93 -22.14 6.85
CA ASP A 142 20.76 -23.34 7.01
C ASP A 142 19.94 -24.63 7.19
N ARG A 143 18.74 -24.52 7.80
CA ARG A 143 17.84 -25.64 8.09
C ARG A 143 17.00 -26.11 6.91
N ALA A 144 17.10 -25.44 5.77
CA ALA A 144 16.37 -25.83 4.58
C ALA A 144 16.80 -27.23 4.08
N GLU A 145 15.87 -27.96 3.49
CA GLU A 145 16.13 -29.25 2.84
C GLU A 145 16.86 -29.07 1.50
N GLU A 146 17.50 -30.12 1.01
CA GLU A 146 18.10 -30.15 -0.32
C GLU A 146 17.05 -30.25 -1.42
N VAL A 147 17.23 -29.45 -2.48
CA VAL A 147 16.33 -29.41 -3.64
C VAL A 147 16.13 -30.78 -4.27
N ILE A 148 17.16 -31.64 -4.25
CA ILE A 148 17.08 -32.99 -4.80
C ILE A 148 16.13 -33.86 -3.99
N THR A 149 16.16 -33.78 -2.65
CA THR A 149 15.29 -34.54 -1.76
C THR A 149 13.83 -34.12 -1.98
N LEU A 150 13.57 -32.80 -1.93
CA LEU A 150 12.23 -32.26 -2.13
C LEU A 150 11.68 -32.60 -3.52
N ALA A 151 12.50 -32.57 -4.57
CA ALA A 151 12.08 -32.90 -5.92
C ALA A 151 11.70 -34.38 -6.05
N GLY A 152 12.38 -35.28 -5.35
CA GLY A 152 12.02 -36.70 -5.32
C GLY A 152 10.66 -36.96 -4.68
N ALA A 153 10.27 -36.16 -3.68
CA ALA A 153 8.96 -36.28 -3.04
C ALA A 153 7.79 -35.85 -3.96
N PHE A 154 8.07 -35.11 -5.04
CA PHE A 154 7.08 -34.79 -6.09
C PHE A 154 6.96 -35.86 -7.19
N ASP A 155 7.76 -36.93 -7.16
CA ASP A 155 7.70 -37.98 -8.17
C ASP A 155 6.31 -38.65 -8.19
N GLY A 156 5.57 -38.46 -9.29
CA GLY A 156 4.19 -38.97 -9.43
C GLY A 156 3.11 -38.09 -8.80
N HIS A 157 3.48 -36.93 -8.24
CA HIS A 157 2.58 -35.95 -7.65
C HIS A 157 2.51 -34.61 -8.41
N ALA A 158 3.40 -34.39 -9.37
CA ALA A 158 3.34 -33.28 -10.33
C ALA A 158 3.65 -33.75 -11.76
N ASP A 159 3.05 -33.12 -12.75
CA ASP A 159 3.32 -33.44 -14.17
C ASP A 159 4.74 -33.03 -14.57
N ARG A 160 5.25 -31.95 -13.98
CA ARG A 160 6.61 -31.44 -14.20
C ARG A 160 7.24 -31.04 -12.87
N VAL A 161 8.49 -31.45 -12.67
CA VAL A 161 9.30 -31.01 -11.52
C VAL A 161 10.52 -30.24 -12.01
N ARG A 162 10.63 -28.98 -11.58
CA ARG A 162 11.71 -28.05 -11.90
C ARG A 162 12.52 -27.77 -10.65
N LYS A 163 13.82 -28.04 -10.70
CA LYS A 163 14.76 -27.72 -9.62
C LYS A 163 15.28 -26.31 -9.86
N VAL A 164 15.10 -25.43 -8.89
CA VAL A 164 15.46 -24.02 -8.98
C VAL A 164 16.40 -23.65 -7.84
N ALA A 165 17.29 -22.69 -8.08
CA ALA A 165 18.38 -22.38 -7.14
C ALA A 165 17.92 -21.64 -5.88
N CYS A 166 16.95 -20.74 -6.00
CA CYS A 166 16.43 -19.92 -4.90
C CYS A 166 14.94 -19.62 -5.07
N VAL A 167 14.32 -19.13 -4.00
CA VAL A 167 12.87 -18.85 -3.98
C VAL A 167 12.48 -17.71 -4.91
N PRO A 168 13.21 -16.56 -4.99
CA PRO A 168 12.88 -15.50 -5.95
C PRO A 168 12.85 -16.01 -7.39
N GLU A 169 13.86 -16.76 -7.83
CA GLU A 169 13.90 -17.33 -9.18
C GLU A 169 12.75 -18.32 -9.42
N ALA A 170 12.43 -19.16 -8.43
CA ALA A 170 11.34 -20.11 -8.54
C ALA A 170 9.98 -19.39 -8.69
N THR A 171 9.81 -18.26 -8.01
CA THR A 171 8.63 -17.41 -8.09
C THR A 171 8.52 -16.79 -9.49
N GLU A 172 9.59 -16.18 -10.01
CA GLU A 172 9.58 -15.63 -11.38
C GLU A 172 9.29 -16.69 -12.44
N ARG A 173 9.90 -17.88 -12.32
CA ARG A 173 9.66 -18.97 -13.27
C ARG A 173 8.26 -19.55 -13.19
N ALA A 174 7.64 -19.56 -12.01
CA ALA A 174 6.26 -19.98 -11.84
C ALA A 174 5.30 -18.97 -12.47
N LEU A 175 5.51 -17.67 -12.22
CA LEU A 175 4.72 -16.59 -12.84
C LEU A 175 4.86 -16.59 -14.36
N ALA A 176 6.07 -16.78 -14.89
CA ALA A 176 6.30 -16.83 -16.33
C ALA A 176 5.77 -18.10 -17.01
N ALA A 177 5.44 -19.14 -16.24
CA ALA A 177 4.88 -20.38 -16.75
C ALA A 177 3.35 -20.44 -16.64
N ALA A 178 2.74 -19.56 -15.84
CA ALA A 178 1.31 -19.50 -15.59
C ALA A 178 0.60 -18.60 -16.62
N ASP A 179 -0.54 -19.07 -17.12
CA ASP A 179 -1.50 -18.27 -17.87
C ASP A 179 -2.40 -17.46 -16.90
N SER A 180 -3.20 -16.51 -17.38
CA SER A 180 -4.01 -15.62 -16.52
C SER A 180 -4.98 -16.34 -15.59
N ASP A 181 -5.50 -17.50 -16.03
CA ASP A 181 -6.48 -18.31 -15.29
C ASP A 181 -5.82 -19.39 -14.39
N ASP A 182 -4.49 -19.43 -14.34
CA ASP A 182 -3.73 -20.36 -13.50
C ASP A 182 -3.57 -19.85 -12.05
N LEU A 183 -3.21 -20.78 -11.16
CA LEU A 183 -2.85 -20.46 -9.78
C LEU A 183 -1.37 -20.77 -9.49
N VAL A 184 -0.65 -19.77 -8.98
CA VAL A 184 0.69 -19.91 -8.44
C VAL A 184 0.62 -19.96 -6.91
N LEU A 185 1.03 -21.08 -6.33
CA LEU A 185 1.07 -21.29 -4.88
C LEU A 185 2.52 -21.32 -4.38
N VAL A 186 2.89 -20.40 -3.48
CA VAL A 186 4.15 -20.49 -2.73
C VAL A 186 3.89 -21.10 -1.36
N THR A 187 4.47 -22.28 -1.08
CA THR A 187 4.20 -23.01 0.17
C THR A 187 5.37 -23.85 0.71
N GLY A 188 5.15 -24.52 1.85
CA GLY A 188 6.10 -25.42 2.52
C GLY A 188 6.92 -24.80 3.65
N SER A 189 7.22 -23.49 3.58
CA SER A 189 8.02 -22.79 4.59
C SER A 189 7.66 -21.31 4.65
N LEU A 190 7.54 -20.77 5.87
CA LEU A 190 7.38 -19.32 6.07
C LEU A 190 8.60 -18.52 5.60
N TYR A 191 9.81 -19.11 5.61
CA TYR A 191 10.99 -18.45 5.05
C TYR A 191 10.89 -18.33 3.53
N ALA A 192 10.35 -19.35 2.86
CA ALA A 192 10.13 -19.29 1.42
C ALA A 192 9.02 -18.29 1.08
N VAL A 193 7.93 -18.31 1.84
CA VAL A 193 6.87 -17.30 1.70
C VAL A 193 7.41 -15.89 1.88
N ALA A 194 8.24 -15.64 2.91
CA ALA A 194 8.86 -14.34 3.11
C ALA A 194 9.82 -13.94 1.97
N GLU A 195 10.59 -14.90 1.43
CA GLU A 195 11.46 -14.66 0.27
C GLU A 195 10.70 -14.34 -1.01
N ALA A 196 9.59 -15.02 -1.26
CA ALA A 196 8.73 -14.72 -2.40
C ALA A 196 8.01 -13.38 -2.22
N ARG A 197 7.50 -13.10 -1.00
CA ARG A 197 6.75 -11.88 -0.67
C ARG A 197 7.53 -10.60 -0.97
N ASP A 198 8.87 -10.64 -0.86
CA ASP A 198 9.75 -9.52 -1.23
C ASP A 198 9.51 -9.00 -2.65
N ARG A 199 8.98 -9.81 -3.57
CA ARG A 199 8.60 -9.36 -4.92
C ARG A 199 7.57 -8.22 -4.88
N TRP A 200 6.60 -8.28 -3.97
CA TRP A 200 5.48 -7.33 -3.91
C TRP A 200 5.72 -6.17 -2.93
N THR A 201 6.60 -6.36 -1.95
CA THR A 201 6.86 -5.35 -0.90
C THR A 201 8.18 -4.60 -1.04
N ARG A 202 9.07 -5.03 -1.94
CA ARG A 202 10.35 -4.34 -2.14
C ARG A 202 10.10 -3.05 -2.90
N ASN A 203 10.67 -1.97 -2.37
CA ASN A 203 10.69 -0.68 -3.05
C ASN A 203 12.10 -0.39 -3.59
N VAL A 204 12.16 0.11 -4.82
CA VAL A 204 13.36 0.76 -5.37
C VAL A 204 13.10 2.25 -5.36
N VAL A 205 13.70 2.93 -4.39
CA VAL A 205 13.39 4.31 -4.06
C VAL A 205 14.32 5.25 -4.81
N PRO A 206 13.82 6.09 -5.72
CA PRO A 206 14.63 7.13 -6.33
C PRO A 206 14.93 8.23 -5.31
N LYS A 207 16.20 8.56 -5.11
CA LYS A 207 16.61 9.65 -4.21
C LYS A 207 16.72 10.96 -4.98
N GLY A 208 16.01 11.98 -4.50
CA GLY A 208 15.90 13.29 -5.13
C GLY A 208 17.18 14.16 -5.06
N ARG A 209 17.30 15.14 -5.95
CA ARG A 209 18.32 16.20 -5.89
C ARG A 209 17.89 17.30 -4.91
N GLY A 210 18.02 17.06 -3.60
CA GLY A 210 17.82 18.12 -2.61
C GLY A 210 18.80 19.29 -2.80
N ARG A 211 18.44 20.49 -2.32
CA ARG A 211 19.22 21.75 -2.44
C ARG A 211 20.58 21.71 -1.70
N ARG A 212 20.88 20.60 -1.02
CA ARG A 212 22.20 20.21 -0.54
C ARG A 212 22.42 18.72 -0.83
N PRO A 213 23.04 18.36 -1.96
CA PRO A 213 23.62 17.04 -2.10
C PRO A 213 24.94 17.06 -1.31
N SER A 214 24.89 17.05 0.02
CA SER A 214 25.97 16.31 0.69
C SER A 214 25.55 14.87 0.51
N ALA A 215 26.32 14.09 -0.24
CA ALA A 215 26.04 12.68 -0.35
C ALA A 215 25.87 12.02 1.04
N ASP A 216 26.46 12.62 2.09
CA ASP A 216 26.24 12.32 3.51
C ASP A 216 24.76 12.22 3.95
N ALA A 217 23.82 12.95 3.34
CA ALA A 217 22.40 12.88 3.68
C ALA A 217 21.69 11.68 3.02
N THR A 218 22.09 11.31 1.80
CA THR A 218 21.63 10.07 1.14
C THR A 218 22.27 8.82 1.76
N PHE A 219 23.36 8.98 2.52
CA PHE A 219 24.04 7.93 3.28
C PHE A 219 23.71 7.94 4.78
N ALA A 220 22.76 8.77 5.23
CA ALA A 220 22.35 8.82 6.63
C ALA A 220 21.55 7.54 6.99
N GLY A 221 22.17 6.64 7.76
CA GLY A 221 21.56 5.38 8.21
C GLY A 221 22.42 4.14 7.99
N ALA A 222 23.37 4.18 7.05
CA ALA A 222 24.26 3.07 6.74
C ALA A 222 25.73 3.50 6.70
N THR A 223 26.61 2.62 7.20
CA THR A 223 28.06 2.81 7.17
C THR A 223 28.62 2.22 5.87
N PHE A 224 29.19 3.07 5.03
CA PHE A 224 29.81 2.70 3.75
C PHE A 224 31.31 2.98 3.77
N ASP A 225 32.11 2.16 3.10
CA ASP A 225 33.53 2.43 2.89
C ASP A 225 33.72 3.40 1.69
N GLY A 226 34.18 4.64 1.95
CA GLY A 226 34.72 5.57 0.93
C GLY A 226 33.94 6.88 0.67
N ASP A 227 34.63 7.86 0.06
CA ASP A 227 34.13 9.22 -0.21
C ASP A 227 32.92 9.26 -1.18
N ALA A 228 32.07 10.27 -1.01
CA ALA A 228 30.94 10.60 -1.90
C ALA A 228 31.34 10.76 -3.38
N PRO A 229 30.63 10.16 -4.35
CA PRO A 229 30.91 10.37 -5.77
C PRO A 229 30.68 11.82 -6.21
N ALA A 230 31.56 12.33 -7.07
CA ALA A 230 31.54 13.72 -7.55
C ALA A 230 30.55 13.93 -8.72
N ALA A 231 30.00 15.15 -8.78
CA ALA A 231 28.91 15.60 -9.65
C ALA A 231 29.07 15.32 -11.16
N VAL A 232 28.27 14.38 -11.67
CA VAL A 232 27.74 14.29 -13.04
C VAL A 232 26.29 13.82 -12.92
N ASP A 233 25.49 13.91 -13.99
CA ASP A 233 24.05 13.61 -14.12
C ASP A 233 23.63 12.17 -13.73
N GLN A 234 23.93 11.77 -12.49
CA GLN A 234 23.68 10.45 -11.93
C GLN A 234 22.31 10.45 -11.23
N ARG A 235 21.57 9.37 -11.41
CA ARG A 235 20.43 8.98 -10.59
C ARG A 235 20.93 8.10 -9.47
N VAL A 236 20.33 8.25 -8.28
CA VAL A 236 20.60 7.42 -7.12
C VAL A 236 19.33 6.68 -6.78
N LEU A 237 19.41 5.36 -6.71
CA LEU A 237 18.34 4.47 -6.28
C LEU A 237 18.78 3.76 -5.00
N THR A 238 17.86 3.61 -4.05
CA THR A 238 18.10 2.81 -2.83
C THR A 238 17.06 1.71 -2.74
N THR A 239 17.49 0.51 -2.39
CA THR A 239 16.59 -0.61 -2.15
C THR A 239 17.14 -1.52 -1.06
N SER A 240 16.31 -2.40 -0.53
CA SER A 240 16.69 -3.39 0.46
C SER A 240 16.64 -4.78 -0.17
N LEU A 241 17.79 -5.45 -0.22
CA LEU A 241 17.93 -6.75 -0.90
C LEU A 241 18.48 -7.79 0.05
N ARG A 242 18.14 -9.06 -0.17
CA ARG A 242 18.82 -10.16 0.53
C ARG A 242 20.30 -10.15 0.16
N ARG A 243 21.18 -10.54 1.09
CA ARG A 243 22.64 -10.47 0.88
C ARG A 243 23.14 -11.12 -0.41
N GLY A 244 22.57 -12.27 -0.78
CA GLY A 244 22.91 -12.97 -2.01
C GLY A 244 22.54 -12.16 -3.26
N GLN A 245 21.33 -11.59 -3.29
CA GLN A 245 20.87 -10.70 -4.37
C GLN A 245 21.68 -9.41 -4.39
N ALA A 246 21.94 -8.77 -3.24
CA ALA A 246 22.74 -7.56 -3.16
C ALA A 246 24.17 -7.78 -3.70
N ALA A 247 24.80 -8.91 -3.36
CA ALA A 247 26.11 -9.29 -3.91
C ALA A 247 26.09 -9.50 -5.43
N ALA A 248 25.02 -10.12 -5.93
CA ALA A 248 24.81 -10.30 -7.36
C ALA A 248 24.66 -8.95 -8.08
N VAL A 249 23.79 -8.08 -7.57
CA VAL A 249 23.56 -6.73 -8.10
C VAL A 249 24.86 -5.94 -8.10
N ALA A 250 25.64 -5.96 -7.01
CA ALA A 250 26.94 -5.29 -6.98
C ALA A 250 27.90 -5.79 -8.06
N SER A 251 27.99 -7.11 -8.24
CA SER A 251 28.83 -7.71 -9.27
C SER A 251 28.39 -7.34 -10.68
N ARG A 252 27.09 -7.17 -10.95
CA ARG A 252 26.57 -6.74 -12.25
C ARG A 252 26.78 -5.24 -12.46
N ALA A 253 26.54 -4.43 -11.43
CA ALA A 253 26.71 -2.98 -11.46
C ALA A 253 28.15 -2.58 -11.86
N GLU A 254 29.16 -3.28 -11.32
CA GLU A 254 30.56 -3.07 -11.68
C GLU A 254 30.84 -3.27 -13.18
N THR A 255 30.10 -4.15 -13.85
CA THR A 255 30.30 -4.45 -15.29
C THR A 255 29.69 -3.42 -16.23
N VAL A 256 28.72 -2.63 -15.76
CA VAL A 256 27.95 -1.67 -16.57
C VAL A 256 28.17 -0.22 -16.13
N GLY A 257 29.14 0.04 -15.25
CA GLY A 257 29.50 1.40 -14.83
C GLY A 257 28.60 1.99 -13.75
N VAL A 258 27.71 1.20 -13.14
CA VAL A 258 26.91 1.62 -11.98
C VAL A 258 27.72 1.44 -10.71
N THR A 259 27.78 2.48 -9.88
CA THR A 259 28.33 2.39 -8.53
C THR A 259 27.31 1.72 -7.62
N CYS A 260 27.67 0.57 -7.04
CA CYS A 260 26.83 -0.13 -6.06
C CYS A 260 27.50 -0.12 -4.69
N ARG A 261 26.81 0.41 -3.67
CA ARG A 261 27.21 0.32 -2.27
C ARG A 261 26.22 -0.50 -1.48
N ARG A 262 26.70 -1.23 -0.47
CA ARG A 262 25.87 -2.12 0.36
C ARG A 262 26.21 -1.92 1.82
N SER A 263 25.21 -1.94 2.68
CA SER A 263 25.44 -1.92 4.12
C SER A 263 26.18 -3.18 4.57
N ALA A 264 27.22 -3.00 5.40
CA ALA A 264 27.94 -4.09 6.06
C ALA A 264 27.20 -4.61 7.32
N VAL A 265 26.19 -3.88 7.79
CA VAL A 265 25.43 -4.19 9.00
C VAL A 265 24.22 -5.06 8.62
N GLY A 266 24.07 -6.21 9.28
CA GLY A 266 22.92 -7.10 9.13
C GLY A 266 23.18 -8.52 9.63
N ALA A 267 22.16 -9.38 9.64
CA ALA A 267 22.31 -10.84 9.80
C ALA A 267 22.21 -11.51 8.41
N PRO A 268 22.69 -12.77 8.23
CA PRO A 268 22.60 -13.50 6.96
C PRO A 268 21.18 -13.58 6.38
N GLU A 269 20.18 -13.64 7.27
CA GLU A 269 18.75 -13.73 6.96
C GLU A 269 18.07 -12.36 6.77
N LYS A 270 18.78 -11.24 6.99
CA LYS A 270 18.21 -9.88 6.89
C LYS A 270 18.54 -9.24 5.55
N HIS A 271 17.63 -8.39 5.07
CA HIS A 271 17.92 -7.49 3.97
C HIS A 271 19.08 -6.54 4.33
N VAL A 272 19.82 -6.14 3.30
CA VAL A 272 20.86 -5.12 3.38
C VAL A 272 20.49 -3.98 2.45
N GLU A 273 20.63 -2.77 2.95
CA GLU A 273 20.47 -1.58 2.15
C GLU A 273 21.51 -1.58 1.02
N THR A 274 21.03 -1.33 -0.19
CA THR A 274 21.80 -1.34 -1.43
C THR A 274 21.53 -0.03 -2.17
N VAL A 275 22.60 0.73 -2.42
CA VAL A 275 22.56 2.02 -3.10
C VAL A 275 23.17 1.85 -4.48
N LEU A 276 22.42 2.23 -5.51
CA LEU A 276 22.83 2.22 -6.91
C LEU A 276 22.95 3.65 -7.41
N ALA A 277 24.08 4.00 -8.00
CA ALA A 277 24.31 5.33 -8.55
C ALA A 277 24.95 5.25 -9.95
N GLY A 278 24.31 5.85 -10.95
CA GLY A 278 24.75 5.80 -12.35
C GLY A 278 23.94 6.72 -13.25
N SER A 279 24.30 6.84 -14.53
CA SER A 279 23.42 7.51 -15.49
C SER A 279 22.15 6.68 -15.73
N VAL A 280 21.10 7.30 -16.28
CA VAL A 280 19.87 6.55 -16.66
C VAL A 280 20.21 5.40 -17.62
N GLY A 281 21.12 5.62 -18.58
CA GLY A 281 21.57 4.59 -19.50
C GLY A 281 22.29 3.43 -18.81
N ASP A 282 23.15 3.73 -17.83
CA ASP A 282 23.87 2.69 -17.08
C ASP A 282 22.92 1.88 -16.17
N LEU A 283 21.91 2.55 -15.57
CA LEU A 283 20.91 1.89 -14.72
C LEU A 283 19.96 1.00 -15.53
N ARG A 284 19.59 1.39 -16.76
CA ARG A 284 18.86 0.51 -17.68
C ARG A 284 19.71 -0.68 -18.12
N ALA A 285 20.98 -0.44 -18.45
CA ALA A 285 21.91 -1.53 -18.76
C ALA A 285 22.11 -2.49 -17.57
N LEU A 286 22.04 -1.97 -16.33
CA LEU A 286 22.00 -2.80 -15.13
C LEU A 286 20.72 -3.63 -15.06
N ALA A 287 19.55 -3.02 -15.28
CA ALA A 287 18.28 -3.76 -15.30
C ALA A 287 18.31 -4.90 -16.34
N ASP A 288 18.74 -4.64 -17.58
CA ASP A 288 18.93 -5.66 -18.62
C ASP A 288 19.87 -6.80 -18.16
N ALA A 289 20.97 -6.45 -17.46
CA ALA A 289 21.93 -7.43 -16.96
C ALA A 289 21.41 -8.24 -15.77
N LEU A 290 20.45 -7.71 -15.03
CA LEU A 290 19.79 -8.39 -13.90
C LEU A 290 18.67 -9.33 -14.38
N ASP A 291 17.96 -8.96 -15.44
CA ASP A 291 16.83 -9.74 -16.00
C ASP A 291 17.24 -11.16 -16.43
N THR A 292 18.49 -11.30 -16.89
CA THR A 292 19.03 -12.60 -17.34
C THR A 292 19.70 -13.43 -16.23
N ASP A 293 19.64 -13.01 -14.96
CA ASP A 293 20.32 -13.65 -13.84
C ASP A 293 19.43 -14.65 -13.10
N GLU A 294 19.86 -15.92 -13.00
CA GLU A 294 19.11 -17.04 -12.41
C GLU A 294 18.97 -17.00 -10.87
N ARG A 295 19.13 -15.83 -10.24
CA ARG A 295 18.98 -15.61 -8.80
C ARG A 295 17.68 -14.87 -8.46
N GLY A 296 16.72 -14.81 -9.39
CA GLY A 296 15.47 -14.06 -9.26
C GLY A 296 15.73 -12.57 -9.13
N LEU A 297 16.56 -12.03 -10.03
CA LEU A 297 16.84 -10.60 -10.13
C LEU A 297 15.99 -9.91 -11.20
N GLY A 298 15.19 -10.65 -11.98
CA GLY A 298 14.26 -10.07 -12.96
C GLY A 298 13.22 -9.13 -12.34
N SER A 299 12.70 -9.47 -11.15
CA SER A 299 11.84 -8.55 -10.41
C SER A 299 12.58 -7.28 -9.99
N VAL A 300 13.86 -7.38 -9.59
CA VAL A 300 14.69 -6.23 -9.24
C VAL A 300 14.98 -5.37 -10.47
N ALA A 301 15.18 -5.99 -11.64
CA ALA A 301 15.33 -5.29 -12.91
C ALA A 301 14.08 -4.47 -13.24
N THR A 302 12.90 -5.10 -13.10
CA THR A 302 11.60 -4.44 -13.30
C THR A 302 11.41 -3.25 -12.36
N ASP A 303 11.76 -3.40 -11.08
CA ASP A 303 11.67 -2.32 -10.11
C ASP A 303 12.62 -1.17 -10.43
N VAL A 304 13.83 -1.46 -10.92
CA VAL A 304 14.79 -0.44 -11.36
C VAL A 304 14.27 0.31 -12.57
N GLU A 305 13.73 -0.37 -13.59
CA GLU A 305 13.10 0.30 -14.75
C GLU A 305 11.91 1.16 -14.33
N THR A 306 11.06 0.64 -13.44
CA THR A 306 9.92 1.36 -12.89
C THR A 306 10.37 2.62 -12.16
N ALA A 307 11.42 2.54 -11.32
CA ALA A 307 11.96 3.70 -10.61
C ALA A 307 12.61 4.75 -11.53
N LEU A 308 12.94 4.39 -12.78
CA LEU A 308 13.46 5.30 -13.79
C LEU A 308 12.36 5.97 -14.63
N ALA A 309 11.12 5.49 -14.57
CA ALA A 309 9.95 6.05 -15.24
C ALA A 309 9.03 6.74 -14.22
N PRO A 310 8.53 7.96 -14.48
CA PRO A 310 7.49 8.53 -13.62
C PRO A 310 6.19 7.71 -13.75
N PRO A 311 5.44 7.46 -12.65
CA PRO A 311 4.10 6.90 -12.76
C PRO A 311 3.19 7.88 -13.51
N THR A 312 2.19 7.35 -14.21
CA THR A 312 1.15 8.17 -14.87
C THR A 312 -0.17 7.90 -14.14
N PRO A 313 -0.83 8.92 -13.58
CA PRO A 313 -2.15 8.74 -12.95
C PRO A 313 -3.20 8.24 -13.96
N ALA A 314 -4.19 7.49 -13.48
CA ALA A 314 -5.40 7.20 -14.26
C ALA A 314 -6.45 8.32 -14.10
N PRO A 315 -7.44 8.39 -15.01
CA PRO A 315 -8.59 9.26 -14.85
C PRO A 315 -9.26 9.05 -13.47
N PRO A 316 -9.75 10.12 -12.82
CA PRO A 316 -9.89 11.48 -13.36
C PRO A 316 -8.68 12.40 -13.09
N LEU A 317 -7.51 11.85 -12.74
CA LEU A 317 -6.30 12.61 -12.39
C LEU A 317 -5.18 12.50 -13.44
N ASP A 318 -5.47 12.06 -14.67
CA ASP A 318 -4.53 11.68 -15.74
C ASP A 318 -3.80 12.84 -16.45
N GLY A 319 -3.63 13.99 -15.79
CA GLY A 319 -2.96 15.17 -16.33
C GLY A 319 -1.43 15.09 -16.34
N ASP A 320 -0.81 15.86 -17.24
CA ASP A 320 0.66 16.03 -17.31
C ASP A 320 1.21 17.02 -16.26
N SER A 321 0.33 17.83 -15.65
CA SER A 321 0.65 18.83 -14.63
C SER A 321 0.10 18.44 -13.25
N THR A 322 0.64 19.04 -12.18
CA THR A 322 0.11 18.84 -10.82
C THR A 322 -1.34 19.32 -10.76
N ALA A 323 -2.26 18.42 -10.43
CA ALA A 323 -3.68 18.73 -10.25
C ALA A 323 -3.96 19.47 -8.93
N LEU A 324 -4.93 20.38 -8.98
CA LEU A 324 -5.36 21.21 -7.86
C LEU A 324 -6.69 20.71 -7.28
N MET A 325 -6.64 20.08 -6.11
CA MET A 325 -7.82 19.63 -5.39
C MET A 325 -8.29 20.70 -4.38
N GLY A 326 -9.46 21.28 -4.61
CA GLY A 326 -10.07 22.32 -3.77
C GLY A 326 -10.89 21.74 -2.62
N ILE A 327 -10.65 22.21 -1.40
CA ILE A 327 -11.34 21.73 -0.19
C ILE A 327 -12.70 22.44 -0.01
N LEU A 328 -13.80 21.67 -0.06
CA LEU A 328 -15.16 22.12 0.24
C LEU A 328 -15.69 21.47 1.53
N ASN A 329 -15.55 22.17 2.66
CA ASN A 329 -16.12 21.69 3.93
C ASN A 329 -17.59 22.05 4.04
N VAL A 330 -18.45 21.06 4.28
CA VAL A 330 -19.92 21.22 4.42
C VAL A 330 -20.40 21.08 5.86
N THR A 331 -19.55 21.46 6.83
CA THR A 331 -19.89 21.40 8.26
C THR A 331 -20.78 22.57 8.69
N PRO A 332 -21.58 22.42 9.77
CA PRO A 332 -22.49 23.48 10.25
C PRO A 332 -21.80 24.82 10.55
N ASP A 333 -20.56 24.79 11.03
CA ASP A 333 -19.78 25.99 11.37
C ASP A 333 -19.15 26.67 10.13
N SER A 334 -19.17 26.02 8.97
CA SER A 334 -18.55 26.55 7.74
C SER A 334 -19.41 27.62 7.06
N PHE A 335 -20.72 27.63 7.33
CA PHE A 335 -21.69 28.55 6.73
C PHE A 335 -22.53 29.21 7.84
N HIS A 336 -21.92 30.14 8.56
CA HIS A 336 -22.60 30.93 9.58
C HIS A 336 -23.60 31.90 8.91
N ASP A 337 -24.90 31.55 8.90
CA ASP A 337 -26.08 32.46 9.02
C ASP A 337 -27.38 31.96 8.32
N GLY A 338 -27.45 30.75 7.73
CA GLY A 338 -28.60 30.28 6.94
C GLY A 338 -29.20 28.91 7.31
N GLY A 339 -30.39 28.59 6.77
CA GLY A 339 -31.04 27.28 6.87
C GLY A 339 -30.39 26.21 5.99
N GLU A 340 -30.95 24.98 5.90
CA GLU A 340 -30.35 23.89 5.09
C GLU A 340 -30.21 24.22 3.61
N TYR A 341 -31.20 24.89 3.02
CA TYR A 341 -31.16 25.35 1.63
C TYR A 341 -30.08 26.40 1.39
N ASP A 342 -29.93 27.36 2.32
CA ASP A 342 -28.89 28.40 2.21
C ASP A 342 -27.47 27.80 2.30
N ARG A 343 -27.30 26.67 3.00
CA ARG A 343 -26.01 25.95 3.07
C ARG A 343 -25.68 25.21 1.78
N LEU A 344 -26.67 24.56 1.16
CA LEU A 344 -26.49 23.89 -0.12
C LEU A 344 -26.12 24.90 -1.21
N ASP A 345 -26.90 25.98 -1.35
CA ASP A 345 -26.64 27.03 -2.34
C ASP A 345 -25.24 27.65 -2.14
N ALA A 346 -24.83 27.91 -0.89
CA ALA A 346 -23.51 28.44 -0.60
C ALA A 346 -22.37 27.44 -0.91
N ALA A 347 -22.59 26.14 -0.72
CA ALA A 347 -21.62 25.11 -1.08
C ALA A 347 -21.46 25.02 -2.61
N LEU A 348 -22.55 25.11 -3.36
CA LEU A 348 -22.57 25.12 -4.82
C LEU A 348 -21.87 26.36 -5.38
N ASP A 349 -22.24 27.55 -4.91
CA ASP A 349 -21.59 28.81 -5.30
C ASP A 349 -20.07 28.73 -5.07
N ARG A 350 -19.65 28.14 -3.93
CA ARG A 350 -18.24 27.98 -3.61
C ARG A 350 -17.55 26.95 -4.50
N ALA A 351 -18.20 25.84 -4.84
CA ALA A 351 -17.66 24.84 -5.76
C ALA A 351 -17.48 25.41 -7.17
N GLU A 352 -18.48 26.13 -7.68
CA GLU A 352 -18.41 26.84 -8.97
C GLU A 352 -17.29 27.87 -8.97
N GLU A 353 -17.12 28.63 -7.87
CA GLU A 353 -16.01 29.57 -7.71
C GLU A 353 -14.65 28.86 -7.72
N MET A 354 -14.52 27.70 -7.06
CA MET A 354 -13.28 26.92 -7.07
C MET A 354 -12.96 26.39 -8.46
N ALA A 355 -13.93 25.81 -9.17
CA ALA A 355 -13.75 25.36 -10.55
C ALA A 355 -13.35 26.52 -11.47
N ALA A 356 -14.02 27.67 -11.36
CA ALA A 356 -13.69 28.87 -12.13
C ALA A 356 -12.29 29.43 -11.83
N ASN A 357 -11.77 29.16 -10.62
CA ASN A 357 -10.42 29.53 -10.19
C ASN A 357 -9.35 28.47 -10.51
N GLY A 358 -9.71 27.40 -11.24
CA GLY A 358 -8.78 26.39 -11.71
C GLY A 358 -8.59 25.19 -10.78
N ALA A 359 -9.57 24.88 -9.92
CA ALA A 359 -9.59 23.56 -9.27
C ALA A 359 -9.84 22.47 -10.32
N ASP A 360 -9.05 21.41 -10.29
CA ASP A 360 -9.23 20.22 -11.13
C ASP A 360 -10.12 19.18 -10.45
N VAL A 361 -10.23 19.23 -9.12
CA VAL A 361 -11.09 18.34 -8.31
C VAL A 361 -11.72 19.13 -7.18
N ILE A 362 -12.99 18.88 -6.86
CA ILE A 362 -13.65 19.40 -5.66
C ILE A 362 -13.75 18.30 -4.60
N ASP A 363 -13.17 18.52 -3.43
CA ASP A 363 -13.14 17.54 -2.34
C ASP A 363 -14.11 17.94 -1.22
N VAL A 364 -15.22 17.21 -1.12
CA VAL A 364 -16.36 17.50 -0.25
C VAL A 364 -16.21 16.75 1.08
N GLY A 365 -16.12 17.49 2.18
CA GLY A 365 -15.96 16.92 3.53
C GLY A 365 -17.11 17.28 4.48
N GLY A 366 -17.80 16.27 5.00
CA GLY A 366 -18.91 16.42 5.97
C GLY A 366 -18.49 16.44 7.44
N GLU A 367 -17.26 16.02 7.72
CA GLU A 367 -16.68 15.86 9.05
C GLU A 367 -15.38 16.66 9.18
N SER A 368 -15.21 17.39 10.30
CA SER A 368 -13.95 18.08 10.56
C SER A 368 -12.88 17.10 11.04
N THR A 369 -11.78 16.99 10.30
CA THR A 369 -10.59 16.20 10.68
C THR A 369 -9.62 16.95 11.61
N ARG A 370 -10.00 18.15 12.09
CA ARG A 370 -9.19 18.94 13.02
C ARG A 370 -9.02 18.23 14.38
N PRO A 371 -7.87 18.41 15.06
CA PRO A 371 -7.65 17.83 16.39
C PRO A 371 -8.76 18.22 17.38
N GLY A 372 -9.31 17.22 18.07
CA GLY A 372 -10.35 17.40 19.09
C GLY A 372 -11.78 17.58 18.57
N ALA A 373 -12.02 17.45 17.25
CA ALA A 373 -13.38 17.41 16.71
C ALA A 373 -14.11 16.11 17.13
N GLU A 374 -15.39 16.24 17.51
CA GLU A 374 -16.23 15.07 17.80
C GLU A 374 -16.55 14.33 16.50
N SER A 375 -16.45 13.00 16.54
CA SER A 375 -16.82 12.16 15.40
C SER A 375 -18.32 12.26 15.15
N VAL A 376 -18.70 12.45 13.90
CA VAL A 376 -20.09 12.49 13.45
C VAL A 376 -20.55 11.07 13.09
N ASP A 377 -21.81 10.74 13.34
CA ASP A 377 -22.40 9.46 12.90
C ASP A 377 -22.48 9.38 11.36
N ALA A 378 -22.39 8.18 10.79
CA ALA A 378 -22.41 8.00 9.34
C ALA A 378 -23.67 8.59 8.68
N GLY A 379 -24.85 8.44 9.30
CA GLY A 379 -26.09 8.99 8.75
C GLY A 379 -26.09 10.51 8.69
N GLU A 380 -25.56 11.17 9.72
CA GLU A 380 -25.48 12.63 9.75
C GLU A 380 -24.43 13.17 8.76
N GLU A 381 -23.33 12.45 8.53
CA GLU A 381 -22.35 12.81 7.50
C GLU A 381 -22.93 12.64 6.09
N ILE A 382 -23.68 11.56 5.83
CA ILE A 382 -24.41 11.32 4.58
C ILE A 382 -25.38 12.48 4.30
N ASP A 383 -26.19 12.86 5.29
CA ASP A 383 -27.18 13.96 5.16
C ASP A 383 -26.52 15.32 4.83
N ARG A 384 -25.21 15.48 5.12
CA ARG A 384 -24.45 16.69 4.80
C ARG A 384 -23.80 16.62 3.42
N VAL A 385 -23.21 15.48 3.07
CA VAL A 385 -22.36 15.34 1.87
C VAL A 385 -23.17 15.00 0.64
N VAL A 386 -24.05 14.00 0.71
CA VAL A 386 -24.76 13.45 -0.46
C VAL A 386 -25.56 14.51 -1.23
N PRO A 387 -26.34 15.41 -0.59
CA PRO A 387 -27.06 16.44 -1.34
C PRO A 387 -26.15 17.42 -2.08
N VAL A 388 -24.93 17.66 -1.58
CA VAL A 388 -23.96 18.53 -2.24
C VAL A 388 -23.31 17.80 -3.41
N VAL A 389 -22.93 16.53 -3.24
CA VAL A 389 -22.37 15.70 -4.32
C VAL A 389 -23.37 15.56 -5.47
N ASP A 390 -24.62 15.19 -5.18
CA ASP A 390 -25.69 15.02 -6.18
C ASP A 390 -25.94 16.32 -6.97
N ALA A 391 -25.89 17.47 -6.31
CA ALA A 391 -26.07 18.76 -6.95
C ALA A 391 -24.86 19.23 -7.80
N LEU A 392 -23.69 18.59 -7.63
CA LEU A 392 -22.46 18.88 -8.37
C LEU A 392 -22.26 18.01 -9.62
N ASP A 393 -23.13 17.03 -9.90
CA ASP A 393 -23.07 16.13 -11.08
C ASP A 393 -22.98 16.87 -12.44
N GLY A 394 -23.36 18.16 -12.48
CA GLY A 394 -23.26 19.02 -13.67
C GLY A 394 -21.98 19.87 -13.77
N LEU A 395 -21.08 19.80 -12.81
CA LEU A 395 -19.84 20.56 -12.80
C LEU A 395 -18.79 19.86 -13.70
N ASP A 396 -18.04 20.62 -14.50
CA ASP A 396 -17.04 20.07 -15.43
C ASP A 396 -15.80 19.48 -14.72
N VAL A 397 -15.79 19.42 -13.38
CA VAL A 397 -14.68 18.88 -12.58
C VAL A 397 -15.15 17.73 -11.69
N PRO A 398 -14.37 16.65 -11.58
CA PRO A 398 -14.69 15.49 -10.75
C PRO A 398 -14.86 15.88 -9.27
N VAL A 399 -15.70 15.09 -8.59
CA VAL A 399 -15.98 15.25 -7.16
C VAL A 399 -15.30 14.14 -6.36
N SER A 400 -14.55 14.53 -5.34
CA SER A 400 -13.99 13.68 -4.30
C SER A 400 -14.81 13.79 -3.02
N VAL A 401 -14.97 12.70 -2.28
CA VAL A 401 -15.55 12.69 -0.92
C VAL A 401 -14.46 12.46 0.13
N ASP A 402 -14.25 13.41 1.04
CA ASP A 402 -13.36 13.28 2.21
C ASP A 402 -14.10 12.60 3.35
N THR A 403 -13.91 11.28 3.47
CA THR A 403 -14.53 10.48 4.53
C THR A 403 -13.70 9.28 4.96
N ARG A 404 -13.91 8.87 6.20
CA ARG A 404 -13.26 7.73 6.87
C ARG A 404 -14.16 6.49 6.92
N LYS A 405 -15.41 6.63 6.47
CA LYS A 405 -16.50 5.69 6.74
C LYS A 405 -16.99 5.09 5.42
N ALA A 406 -16.90 3.78 5.28
CA ALA A 406 -17.28 3.11 4.03
C ALA A 406 -18.73 3.38 3.62
N ALA A 407 -19.65 3.46 4.59
CA ALA A 407 -21.07 3.77 4.32
C ALA A 407 -21.29 5.19 3.77
N VAL A 408 -20.45 6.16 4.13
CA VAL A 408 -20.52 7.53 3.59
C VAL A 408 -19.95 7.56 2.19
N ALA A 409 -18.81 6.87 1.97
CA ALA A 409 -18.20 6.73 0.66
C ALA A 409 -19.15 6.07 -0.34
N ASP A 410 -19.78 4.95 0.04
CA ASP A 410 -20.75 4.22 -0.78
C ASP A 410 -21.91 5.12 -1.24
N ALA A 411 -22.53 5.84 -0.30
CA ALA A 411 -23.62 6.75 -0.60
C ALA A 411 -23.20 7.96 -1.45
N ALA A 412 -21.97 8.45 -1.30
CA ALA A 412 -21.45 9.56 -2.10
C ALA A 412 -21.06 9.12 -3.52
N LEU A 413 -20.51 7.91 -3.69
CA LEU A 413 -20.23 7.33 -5.00
C LEU A 413 -21.53 7.06 -5.78
N ASP A 414 -22.55 6.53 -5.10
CA ASP A 414 -23.92 6.40 -5.66
C ASP A 414 -24.51 7.75 -6.14
N ALA A 415 -24.11 8.86 -5.51
CA ALA A 415 -24.55 10.20 -5.82
C ALA A 415 -23.71 10.91 -6.90
N GLY A 416 -22.64 10.28 -7.39
CA GLY A 416 -21.81 10.82 -8.48
C GLY A 416 -20.39 11.24 -8.09
N ALA A 417 -19.93 10.97 -6.86
CA ALA A 417 -18.50 11.12 -6.56
C ALA A 417 -17.67 10.08 -7.35
N GLU A 418 -16.46 10.45 -7.75
CA GLU A 418 -15.55 9.61 -8.53
C GLU A 418 -14.28 9.22 -7.75
N ILE A 419 -14.00 9.93 -6.65
CA ILE A 419 -12.82 9.74 -5.81
C ILE A 419 -13.26 9.63 -4.34
N VAL A 420 -12.68 8.69 -3.61
CA VAL A 420 -12.75 8.64 -2.14
C VAL A 420 -11.43 9.12 -1.56
N ASN A 421 -11.45 10.20 -0.78
CA ASN A 421 -10.29 10.69 -0.04
C ASN A 421 -10.32 10.15 1.41
N ASP A 422 -9.68 9.00 1.64
CA ASP A 422 -9.66 8.35 2.95
C ASP A 422 -8.40 8.72 3.75
N VAL A 423 -8.55 9.74 4.59
CA VAL A 423 -7.51 10.20 5.52
C VAL A 423 -7.15 9.18 6.61
N SER A 424 -7.86 8.06 6.73
CA SER A 424 -7.49 6.98 7.64
C SER A 424 -6.61 5.91 6.98
N GLY A 425 -6.48 5.95 5.65
CA GLY A 425 -5.68 5.01 4.88
C GLY A 425 -6.25 3.59 4.91
N LEU A 426 -7.55 3.45 4.61
CA LEU A 426 -8.30 2.19 4.56
C LEU A 426 -8.43 1.52 5.94
N ALA A 427 -8.53 2.32 7.00
CA ALA A 427 -8.70 1.80 8.36
C ALA A 427 -10.11 1.23 8.59
N ASP A 428 -11.11 1.71 7.85
CA ASP A 428 -12.39 1.03 7.69
C ASP A 428 -12.19 -0.14 6.70
N PRO A 429 -12.31 -1.39 7.16
CA PRO A 429 -12.03 -2.56 6.34
C PRO A 429 -12.99 -2.74 5.16
N GLU A 430 -14.16 -2.11 5.18
CA GLU A 430 -15.09 -2.13 4.04
C GLU A 430 -14.72 -1.12 2.94
N MET A 431 -13.93 -0.08 3.27
CA MET A 431 -13.66 1.04 2.35
C MET A 431 -13.07 0.58 1.01
N ARG A 432 -12.10 -0.33 1.06
CA ARG A 432 -11.44 -0.86 -0.15
C ARG A 432 -12.39 -1.66 -1.06
N PHE A 433 -13.43 -2.27 -0.51
CA PHE A 433 -14.41 -3.02 -1.29
C PHE A 433 -15.42 -2.08 -1.92
N VAL A 434 -15.89 -1.09 -1.16
CA VAL A 434 -16.74 -0.02 -1.69
C VAL A 434 -16.07 0.67 -2.87
N VAL A 435 -14.80 1.09 -2.72
CA VAL A 435 -14.06 1.73 -3.83
C VAL A 435 -13.96 0.80 -5.05
N ALA A 436 -13.66 -0.49 -4.85
CA ALA A 436 -13.54 -1.45 -5.94
C ALA A 436 -14.88 -1.71 -6.65
N ASP A 437 -15.97 -1.89 -5.90
CA ASP A 437 -17.31 -2.17 -6.43
C ASP A 437 -17.85 -1.02 -7.29
N HIS A 438 -17.44 0.21 -6.98
CA HIS A 438 -17.81 1.44 -7.71
C HIS A 438 -16.83 1.82 -8.82
N ASP A 439 -15.76 1.05 -9.05
CA ASP A 439 -14.70 1.40 -10.01
C ASP A 439 -14.09 2.80 -9.77
N ALA A 440 -14.08 3.25 -8.51
CA ALA A 440 -13.67 4.60 -8.10
C ALA A 440 -12.16 4.70 -7.88
N SER A 441 -11.64 5.95 -7.86
CA SER A 441 -10.29 6.22 -7.39
C SER A 441 -10.26 6.43 -5.87
N VAL A 442 -9.11 6.18 -5.23
CA VAL A 442 -8.96 6.38 -3.78
C VAL A 442 -7.65 7.07 -3.42
N VAL A 443 -7.73 8.04 -2.52
CA VAL A 443 -6.57 8.58 -1.82
C VAL A 443 -6.35 7.79 -0.53
N VAL A 444 -5.20 7.15 -0.41
CA VAL A 444 -4.75 6.41 0.75
C VAL A 444 -3.71 7.24 1.50
N MET A 445 -4.13 7.83 2.62
CA MET A 445 -3.23 8.65 3.44
C MET A 445 -2.53 7.82 4.52
N HIS A 446 -1.26 8.12 4.79
CA HIS A 446 -0.60 7.66 6.00
C HIS A 446 -1.05 8.49 7.20
N SER A 447 -1.73 7.85 8.15
CA SER A 447 -2.07 8.43 9.45
C SER A 447 -1.77 7.46 10.59
N GLU A 448 -1.12 7.94 11.65
CA GLU A 448 -1.01 7.24 12.94
C GLU A 448 -2.36 7.19 13.66
N SER A 449 -3.13 8.27 13.51
CA SER A 449 -4.48 8.42 14.02
C SER A 449 -5.26 9.37 13.10
N ALA A 450 -6.51 8.99 12.81
CA ALA A 450 -7.47 9.79 12.06
C ALA A 450 -8.83 9.78 12.79
N PRO A 451 -9.21 10.88 13.48
CA PRO A 451 -8.54 12.18 13.56
C PRO A 451 -7.23 12.15 14.36
N VAL A 452 -6.43 13.20 14.20
CA VAL A 452 -5.13 13.34 14.89
C VAL A 452 -5.31 13.30 16.40
N ASP A 453 -4.67 12.32 17.04
CA ASP A 453 -4.48 12.27 18.49
C ASP A 453 -3.34 13.24 18.89
N PRO A 454 -3.64 14.33 19.61
CA PRO A 454 -2.61 15.29 20.03
C PRO A 454 -1.68 14.76 21.13
N ASP A 455 -2.05 13.66 21.80
CA ASP A 455 -1.26 13.04 22.86
C ASP A 455 -0.35 11.90 22.34
N ALA A 456 -0.52 11.50 21.08
CA ALA A 456 0.34 10.52 20.42
C ALA A 456 1.69 11.14 20.03
N ASP A 457 2.79 10.49 20.43
CA ASP A 457 4.17 10.87 20.07
C ASP A 457 4.84 9.69 19.35
N PRO A 458 4.43 9.40 18.10
CA PRO A 458 5.02 8.33 17.30
C PRO A 458 6.48 8.69 17.01
N ALA A 459 7.37 7.75 17.28
CA ALA A 459 8.79 7.93 17.02
C ALA A 459 9.13 7.30 15.67
N TYR A 460 9.50 8.13 14.70
CA TYR A 460 10.04 7.68 13.42
C TYR A 460 11.57 7.65 13.49
N ASP A 461 12.18 6.58 12.97
CA ASP A 461 13.63 6.52 12.80
C ASP A 461 14.03 7.25 11.50
N ASP A 462 13.27 7.01 10.42
CA ASP A 462 13.26 7.76 9.16
C ASP A 462 11.80 7.91 8.73
N VAL A 463 11.19 9.08 8.98
CA VAL A 463 9.77 9.31 8.71
C VAL A 463 9.36 8.99 7.27
N VAL A 464 10.25 9.20 6.30
CA VAL A 464 9.94 8.93 4.88
C VAL A 464 9.98 7.43 4.63
N GLY A 465 10.99 6.74 5.15
CA GLY A 465 11.14 5.29 5.02
C GLY A 465 10.01 4.51 5.72
N ASP A 466 9.65 4.93 6.93
CA ASP A 466 8.58 4.35 7.72
C ASP A 466 7.22 4.55 7.03
N VAL A 467 6.91 5.79 6.59
CA VAL A 467 5.69 6.11 5.84
C VAL A 467 5.59 5.29 4.54
N LEU A 468 6.69 5.14 3.82
CA LEU A 468 6.74 4.38 2.58
C LEU A 468 6.48 2.88 2.84
N GLY A 469 7.07 2.31 3.89
CA GLY A 469 6.84 0.92 4.28
C GLY A 469 5.39 0.65 4.65
N GLU A 470 4.77 1.55 5.40
CA GLU A 470 3.37 1.45 5.78
C GLU A 470 2.39 1.63 4.61
N LEU A 471 2.64 2.60 3.74
CA LEU A 471 1.82 2.81 2.54
C LEU A 471 1.93 1.62 1.57
N THR A 472 3.09 0.96 1.50
CA THR A 472 3.27 -0.26 0.69
C THR A 472 2.24 -1.33 1.06
N GLU A 473 2.05 -1.59 2.35
CA GLU A 473 1.07 -2.58 2.80
C GLU A 473 -0.38 -2.15 2.54
N ARG A 474 -0.68 -0.85 2.64
CA ARG A 474 -2.02 -0.30 2.32
C ARG A 474 -2.34 -0.39 0.83
N VAL A 475 -1.38 -0.07 -0.05
CA VAL A 475 -1.51 -0.23 -1.50
C VAL A 475 -1.76 -1.69 -1.86
N LEU A 476 -0.99 -2.63 -1.29
CA LEU A 476 -1.22 -4.06 -1.51
C LEU A 476 -2.60 -4.51 -1.02
N ALA A 477 -3.11 -3.97 0.09
CA ALA A 477 -4.44 -4.27 0.58
C ALA A 477 -5.54 -3.76 -0.37
N ALA A 478 -5.36 -2.59 -0.96
CA ALA A 478 -6.27 -2.02 -1.97
C ALA A 478 -6.28 -2.85 -3.26
N GLU A 479 -5.11 -3.22 -3.80
CA GLU A 479 -5.00 -4.05 -5.00
C GLU A 479 -5.66 -5.42 -4.82
N ARG A 480 -5.53 -6.02 -3.63
CA ARG A 480 -6.19 -7.29 -3.32
C ARG A 480 -7.71 -7.19 -3.34
N ALA A 481 -8.26 -6.02 -3.03
CA ALA A 481 -9.69 -5.76 -3.15
C ALA A 481 -10.15 -5.54 -4.60
N GLY A 482 -9.21 -5.45 -5.55
CA GLY A 482 -9.50 -5.25 -6.96
C GLY A 482 -9.30 -3.81 -7.44
N ILE A 483 -8.71 -2.93 -6.61
CA ILE A 483 -8.44 -1.55 -7.02
C ILE A 483 -7.14 -1.52 -7.83
N ASP A 484 -7.24 -1.12 -9.10
CA ASP A 484 -6.07 -0.92 -9.95
C ASP A 484 -5.08 0.08 -9.35
N ARG A 485 -3.79 -0.22 -9.40
CA ARG A 485 -2.73 0.64 -8.83
C ARG A 485 -2.77 2.08 -9.36
N SER A 486 -3.15 2.27 -10.62
CA SER A 486 -3.26 3.60 -11.23
C SER A 486 -4.41 4.45 -10.68
N ARG A 487 -5.38 3.83 -10.00
CA ARG A 487 -6.50 4.48 -9.30
C ARG A 487 -6.22 4.74 -7.81
N ILE A 488 -5.05 4.32 -7.31
CA ILE A 488 -4.63 4.54 -5.92
C ILE A 488 -3.70 5.74 -5.89
N VAL A 489 -4.09 6.80 -5.18
CA VAL A 489 -3.24 7.97 -4.90
C VAL A 489 -2.73 7.86 -3.47
N VAL A 490 -1.45 8.15 -3.23
CA VAL A 490 -0.86 8.08 -1.88
C VAL A 490 -0.60 9.46 -1.30
N ASP A 491 -0.97 9.70 -0.04
CA ASP A 491 -0.66 10.93 0.70
C ASP A 491 0.19 10.60 1.95
N PRO A 492 1.35 11.26 2.16
CA PRO A 492 2.18 11.02 3.35
C PRO A 492 1.56 11.50 4.67
N GLY A 493 0.43 12.20 4.64
CA GLY A 493 -0.29 12.70 5.80
C GLY A 493 0.52 13.74 6.58
N CYS A 494 1.01 14.79 5.92
CA CYS A 494 1.69 15.91 6.59
C CYS A 494 0.82 16.44 7.74
N GLY A 495 1.38 16.55 8.95
CA GLY A 495 0.66 17.00 10.15
C GLY A 495 -0.28 15.98 10.80
N PHE A 496 -0.36 14.73 10.32
CA PHE A 496 -1.13 13.65 10.95
C PHE A 496 -0.20 12.71 11.74
N GLY A 497 -0.07 12.97 13.05
CA GLY A 497 0.86 12.24 13.91
C GLY A 497 2.33 12.52 13.57
N LYS A 498 2.63 13.72 13.05
CA LYS A 498 3.98 14.12 12.64
C LYS A 498 4.28 15.53 13.11
N THR A 499 5.49 15.74 13.58
CA THR A 499 6.01 17.07 13.92
C THR A 499 6.12 17.95 12.67
N GLY A 500 6.25 19.26 12.87
CA GLY A 500 6.48 20.18 11.75
C GLY A 500 7.78 19.91 11.01
N ALA A 501 8.82 19.43 11.71
CA ALA A 501 10.10 19.06 11.11
C ALA A 501 9.95 17.83 10.21
N GLU A 502 9.29 16.77 10.70
CA GLU A 502 9.01 15.56 9.94
C GLU A 502 8.11 15.83 8.72
N SER A 503 7.10 16.69 8.86
CA SER A 503 6.25 17.08 7.73
C SER A 503 7.02 17.87 6.65
N LEU A 504 7.99 18.69 7.05
CA LEU A 504 8.88 19.38 6.11
C LEU A 504 9.90 18.44 5.48
N GLU A 505 10.36 17.42 6.21
CA GLU A 505 11.22 16.36 5.67
C GLU A 505 10.47 15.51 4.62
N LEU A 506 9.23 15.13 4.90
CA LEU A 506 8.36 14.47 3.91
C LEU A 506 8.19 15.30 2.65
N LEU A 507 7.94 16.61 2.80
CA LEU A 507 7.89 17.51 1.64
C LEU A 507 9.22 17.56 0.89
N ASP A 508 10.36 17.58 1.60
CA ASP A 508 11.71 17.60 1.00
C ASP A 508 12.01 16.36 0.18
N ARG A 509 11.57 15.19 0.66
CA ARG A 509 11.83 13.87 0.09
C ARG A 509 10.60 13.26 -0.59
N ILE A 510 9.59 14.07 -0.92
CA ILE A 510 8.29 13.60 -1.42
C ILE A 510 8.39 12.74 -2.70
N ALA A 511 9.37 13.02 -3.55
CA ALA A 511 9.65 12.26 -4.76
C ALA A 511 10.03 10.78 -4.48
N GLU A 512 10.47 10.45 -3.26
CA GLU A 512 10.75 9.07 -2.85
C GLU A 512 9.48 8.20 -2.83
N LEU A 513 8.29 8.79 -2.58
CA LEU A 513 7.02 8.06 -2.53
C LEU A 513 6.58 7.51 -3.89
N ARG A 514 7.14 8.02 -4.99
CA ARG A 514 6.93 7.47 -6.33
C ARG A 514 7.40 6.02 -6.45
N ALA A 515 8.25 5.55 -5.54
CA ALA A 515 8.65 4.15 -5.45
C ALA A 515 7.45 3.19 -5.26
N LEU A 516 6.33 3.69 -4.75
CA LEU A 516 5.08 2.93 -4.60
C LEU A 516 4.37 2.66 -5.93
N GLY A 517 4.82 3.29 -7.03
CA GLY A 517 4.19 3.16 -8.35
C GLY A 517 2.79 3.76 -8.42
N CYS A 518 2.47 4.68 -7.51
CA CYS A 518 1.18 5.37 -7.38
C CYS A 518 1.39 6.88 -7.58
N PRO A 519 0.39 7.62 -8.09
CA PRO A 519 0.34 9.07 -7.97
C PRO A 519 0.46 9.52 -6.52
N VAL A 520 1.12 10.65 -6.29
CA VAL A 520 1.37 11.22 -4.96
C VAL A 520 0.54 12.50 -4.79
N MET A 521 -0.18 12.58 -3.67
CA MET A 521 -0.87 13.77 -3.21
C MET A 521 -0.14 14.40 -2.02
N VAL A 522 -0.25 15.71 -1.85
CA VAL A 522 0.05 16.36 -0.56
C VAL A 522 -1.04 17.34 -0.14
N GLY A 523 -1.66 17.08 1.01
CA GLY A 523 -2.46 18.06 1.72
C GLY A 523 -1.62 18.83 2.74
N HIS A 524 -1.05 19.98 2.40
CA HIS A 524 -0.26 20.82 3.34
C HIS A 524 -0.98 22.12 3.75
N SER A 525 -2.09 22.45 3.09
CA SER A 525 -2.71 23.77 3.17
C SER A 525 -3.09 24.18 4.60
N ARG A 526 -2.57 25.34 5.02
CA ARG A 526 -2.83 25.97 6.33
C ARG A 526 -2.53 25.08 7.54
N LYS A 527 -1.71 24.03 7.40
CA LYS A 527 -1.38 23.10 8.50
C LYS A 527 -0.40 23.66 9.54
N SER A 528 -0.40 23.04 10.72
CA SER A 528 0.46 23.40 11.86
C SER A 528 1.96 23.24 11.59
N MET A 529 2.34 22.47 10.58
CA MET A 529 3.74 22.26 10.18
C MET A 529 4.51 23.56 9.94
N PHE A 530 3.83 24.65 9.57
CA PHE A 530 4.43 25.95 9.33
C PHE A 530 4.69 26.79 10.60
N ALA A 531 4.33 26.30 11.78
CA ALA A 531 4.59 27.03 13.03
C ALA A 531 6.09 27.34 13.23
N GLY A 532 6.97 26.43 12.80
CA GLY A 532 8.43 26.59 12.91
C GLY A 532 9.03 27.69 12.02
N VAL A 533 8.30 28.15 10.99
CA VAL A 533 8.75 29.23 10.08
C VAL A 533 8.16 30.60 10.44
N GLY A 534 7.52 30.71 11.61
CA GLY A 534 7.00 31.98 12.15
C GLY A 534 5.60 32.36 11.69
N ALA A 535 4.89 31.47 11.00
CA ALA A 535 3.51 31.69 10.57
C ALA A 535 2.53 31.50 11.73
N THR A 536 1.67 32.50 11.96
CA THR A 536 0.52 32.37 12.87
C THR A 536 -0.60 31.56 12.18
N PRO A 537 -1.60 31.03 12.92
CA PRO A 537 -2.72 30.31 12.31
C PRO A 537 -3.43 31.08 11.19
N ASP A 538 -3.53 32.40 11.33
CA ASP A 538 -4.20 33.28 10.36
C ASP A 538 -3.33 33.64 9.14
N ASP A 539 -2.00 33.44 9.23
CA ASP A 539 -1.03 33.86 8.22
C ASP A 539 -0.24 32.67 7.65
N ARG A 540 -0.97 31.61 7.26
CA ARG A 540 -0.39 30.38 6.68
C ARG A 540 -0.46 30.31 5.16
N LEU A 541 -1.05 31.30 4.50
CA LEU A 541 -1.13 31.32 3.04
C LEU A 541 0.27 31.40 2.40
N PRO A 542 1.15 32.36 2.75
CA PRO A 542 2.49 32.43 2.14
C PRO A 542 3.32 31.14 2.25
N PRO A 543 3.45 30.47 3.42
CA PRO A 543 4.17 29.21 3.49
C PRO A 543 3.44 28.06 2.79
N THR A 544 2.10 28.09 2.69
CA THR A 544 1.33 27.12 1.89
C THR A 544 1.70 27.23 0.41
N LEU A 545 1.70 28.45 -0.15
CA LEU A 545 2.07 28.70 -1.55
C LEU A 545 3.51 28.25 -1.85
N ALA A 546 4.45 28.54 -0.93
CA ALA A 546 5.83 28.09 -1.06
C ALA A 546 5.93 26.55 -1.07
N ALA A 547 5.19 25.87 -0.19
CA ALA A 547 5.15 24.42 -0.16
C ALA A 547 4.49 23.81 -1.41
N THR A 548 3.45 24.45 -1.97
CA THR A 548 2.82 24.06 -3.24
C THR A 548 3.83 24.10 -4.38
N ALA A 549 4.58 25.20 -4.51
CA ALA A 549 5.61 25.33 -5.54
C ALA A 549 6.69 24.23 -5.40
N MET A 550 7.13 23.97 -4.16
CA MET A 550 8.11 22.92 -3.88
C MET A 550 7.58 21.51 -4.17
N ALA A 551 6.31 21.23 -3.88
CA ALA A 551 5.67 19.97 -4.21
C ALA A 551 5.59 19.75 -5.73
N ALA A 552 5.12 20.75 -6.47
CA ALA A 552 5.02 20.70 -7.93
C ALA A 552 6.41 20.51 -8.59
N GLU A 553 7.43 21.28 -8.20
CA GLU A 553 8.81 21.11 -8.71
C GLU A 553 9.41 19.72 -8.41
N ARG A 554 8.90 19.03 -7.38
CA ARG A 554 9.33 17.67 -7.00
C ARG A 554 8.46 16.59 -7.63
N GLY A 555 7.49 16.98 -8.46
CA GLY A 555 6.65 16.07 -9.21
C GLY A 555 5.58 15.40 -8.36
N VAL A 556 4.97 16.15 -7.45
CA VAL A 556 3.70 15.73 -6.83
C VAL A 556 2.59 15.82 -7.87
N ASP A 557 1.71 14.83 -7.90
CA ASP A 557 0.65 14.71 -8.90
C ASP A 557 -0.60 15.50 -8.47
N VAL A 558 -0.87 15.61 -7.16
CA VAL A 558 -2.03 16.36 -6.64
C VAL A 558 -1.66 17.20 -5.42
N VAL A 559 -2.11 18.46 -5.39
CA VAL A 559 -2.05 19.31 -4.19
C VAL A 559 -3.45 19.63 -3.68
N ARG A 560 -3.68 19.41 -2.37
CA ARG A 560 -4.99 19.63 -1.74
C ARG A 560 -5.00 20.92 -0.92
N VAL A 561 -5.82 21.90 -1.31
CA VAL A 561 -5.76 23.27 -0.76
C VAL A 561 -7.10 23.97 -0.52
N HIS A 562 -7.09 24.95 0.38
CA HIS A 562 -8.24 25.83 0.65
C HIS A 562 -8.31 27.04 -0.32
N ASP A 563 -7.15 27.64 -0.63
CA ASP A 563 -7.01 28.89 -1.38
C ASP A 563 -6.71 28.58 -2.86
N VAL A 564 -7.74 28.18 -3.61
CA VAL A 564 -7.61 27.64 -4.98
C VAL A 564 -6.96 28.65 -5.93
N ALA A 565 -7.49 29.87 -6.03
CA ALA A 565 -7.01 30.87 -6.98
C ALA A 565 -5.51 31.18 -6.83
N GLU A 566 -5.04 31.33 -5.59
CA GLU A 566 -3.63 31.62 -5.32
C GLU A 566 -2.72 30.42 -5.62
N ASN A 567 -3.17 29.19 -5.37
CA ASN A 567 -2.40 28.00 -5.68
C ASN A 567 -2.41 27.69 -7.19
N ALA A 568 -3.52 27.92 -7.89
CA ALA A 568 -3.57 27.83 -9.35
C ALA A 568 -2.52 28.75 -9.99
N ALA A 569 -2.44 30.01 -9.56
CA ALA A 569 -1.41 30.94 -10.03
C ALA A 569 0.03 30.46 -9.73
N VAL A 570 0.24 29.76 -8.62
CA VAL A 570 1.54 29.14 -8.31
C VAL A 570 1.86 28.00 -9.27
N LEU A 571 0.91 27.08 -9.49
CA LEU A 571 1.09 25.95 -10.40
C LEU A 571 1.32 26.41 -11.83
N GLU A 572 0.52 27.36 -12.33
CA GLU A 572 0.72 27.99 -13.65
C GLU A 572 2.12 28.63 -13.77
N THR A 573 2.62 29.24 -12.69
CA THR A 573 3.96 29.83 -12.67
C THR A 573 5.05 28.75 -12.74
N VAL A 574 4.88 27.64 -12.02
CA VAL A 574 5.81 26.50 -12.05
C VAL A 574 5.82 25.87 -13.45
N ASP A 575 4.67 25.62 -14.04
CA ASP A 575 4.54 25.03 -15.38
C ASP A 575 5.15 25.95 -16.45
N ALA A 576 4.87 27.26 -16.38
CA ALA A 576 5.45 28.23 -17.30
C ALA A 576 6.97 28.37 -17.15
N ALA A 577 7.53 28.06 -15.98
CA ALA A 577 8.97 28.03 -15.74
C ALA A 577 9.62 26.69 -16.14
N GLY A 578 8.87 25.60 -16.08
CA GLY A 578 9.31 24.24 -16.41
C GLY A 578 9.22 23.89 -17.90
N GLY A 579 8.39 24.59 -18.68
CA GLY A 579 8.31 24.42 -20.13
C GLY A 579 9.58 24.86 -20.87
N GLU A 580 10.16 23.95 -21.67
CA GLU A 580 11.24 24.24 -22.65
C GLU A 580 10.80 25.15 -23.80
#